data_AF-D1B7K3-F1
#
_entry.id   AF-D1B7K3-F1
#
_cell.length_a   1.000
_cell.length_b   1.000
_cell.length_c   1.000
_cell.angle_alpha   90.00
_cell.angle_beta   90.00
_cell.angle_gamma   90.00
#
_symmetry.space_group_name_H-M   'P 1'
#
loop_
_entity.id
_entity.type
_entity.pdbx_description
1 polymer ?
#
loop_
_entity_poly.entity_id
_entity_poly.type
_entity_poly.pdbx_seq_one_letter_code
_entity_poly.pdbx_strand_id
1 'polypeptide(L)'
;MPRVFSLSLLSLLVAMLIASGASGFVSKKEEGERLGMEVRGRILSSHYHSKSDLALWRQLVHGQGISPVERIGAGLALVDRLFPGGDPSMWSSVSGLMEEEVPRSLVAADAVLYTAYLAYEALPEPEGAWLAYILMKPFFSSSGARLTFGRICPEPLAELMDRMSRDGVEPPEGWPEPFRVVGYFPMAHPVSGSVAMDQVLLYGMERLDNQGRPSEQGNAYAWDREAGVLYRISR
;
A
#
# COMPACT_ATOMS: atom_id res chain seq x y z
N MET A 1 36.52 65.46 -8.76
CA MET A 1 35.47 64.68 -9.42
C MET A 1 36.00 63.30 -9.80
N PRO A 2 35.72 62.24 -9.02
CA PRO A 2 35.85 60.88 -9.50
C PRO A 2 34.49 60.18 -9.64
N ARG A 3 34.45 59.36 -10.68
CA ARG A 3 33.37 58.53 -11.23
C ARG A 3 32.66 57.66 -10.19
N VAL A 4 31.34 57.84 -10.07
CA VAL A 4 30.41 56.90 -9.44
C VAL A 4 29.70 56.15 -10.56
N PHE A 5 30.31 55.10 -11.09
CA PHE A 5 29.62 54.16 -11.98
C PHE A 5 30.23 52.77 -11.78
N SER A 6 29.35 51.76 -11.76
CA SER A 6 29.67 50.33 -11.88
C SER A 6 29.87 49.51 -10.59
N LEU A 7 28.93 49.60 -9.65
CA LEU A 7 28.72 48.54 -8.63
C LEU A 7 27.30 47.92 -8.67
N SER A 8 26.36 48.56 -9.36
CA SER A 8 24.94 48.17 -9.41
C SER A 8 24.61 47.14 -10.49
N LEU A 9 25.40 47.07 -11.59
CA LEU A 9 25.16 46.10 -12.66
C LEU A 9 25.71 44.71 -12.35
N LEU A 10 26.82 44.62 -11.61
CA LEU A 10 27.43 43.33 -11.25
C LEU A 10 26.60 42.58 -10.19
N SER A 11 25.96 43.33 -9.28
CA SER A 11 25.06 42.79 -8.26
C SER A 11 23.72 42.32 -8.84
N LEU A 12 23.21 42.99 -9.89
CA LEU A 12 22.03 42.52 -10.63
C LEU A 12 22.33 41.27 -11.46
N LEU A 13 23.53 41.16 -12.05
CA LEU A 13 23.91 39.97 -12.84
C LEU A 13 24.11 38.73 -11.96
N VAL A 14 24.68 38.89 -10.76
CA VAL A 14 24.80 37.80 -9.78
C VAL A 14 23.43 37.39 -9.24
N ALA A 15 22.52 38.34 -8.97
CA ALA A 15 21.16 38.02 -8.55
C ALA A 15 20.35 37.33 -9.65
N MET A 16 20.54 37.69 -10.93
CA MET A 16 19.90 36.99 -12.06
C MET A 16 20.48 35.59 -12.31
N LEU A 17 21.79 35.37 -12.11
CA LEU A 17 22.37 34.02 -12.20
C LEU A 17 21.95 33.12 -11.03
N ILE A 18 21.75 33.67 -9.82
CA ILE A 18 21.24 32.92 -8.67
C ILE A 18 19.74 32.62 -8.86
N ALA A 19 18.97 33.55 -9.45
CA ALA A 19 17.56 33.34 -9.75
C ALA A 19 17.32 32.36 -10.92
N SER A 20 18.22 32.31 -11.92
CA SER A 20 18.12 31.34 -13.03
C SER A 20 18.66 29.94 -12.67
N GLY A 21 19.45 29.82 -11.61
CA GLY A 21 19.87 28.53 -11.05
C GLY A 21 18.85 27.90 -10.09
N ALA A 22 17.80 28.65 -9.73
CA ALA A 22 16.76 28.26 -8.78
C ALA A 22 15.43 27.84 -9.45
N SER A 23 15.41 27.63 -10.77
CA SER A 23 14.41 26.74 -11.38
C SER A 23 14.78 25.32 -10.97
N GLY A 24 14.28 24.95 -9.79
CA GLY A 24 14.72 23.80 -9.00
C GLY A 24 14.76 22.51 -9.80
N PHE A 25 15.89 21.80 -9.69
CA PHE A 25 15.97 20.40 -10.02
C PHE A 25 14.98 19.63 -9.13
N VAL A 26 13.76 19.42 -9.63
CA VAL A 26 12.83 18.46 -9.05
C VAL A 26 13.49 17.09 -9.17
N SER A 27 13.64 16.39 -8.04
CA SER A 27 14.25 15.07 -8.06
C SER A 27 13.38 14.09 -8.85
N LYS A 28 13.99 13.10 -9.53
CA LYS A 28 13.26 12.01 -10.23
C LYS A 28 12.16 11.39 -9.33
N LYS A 29 12.42 11.33 -8.03
CA LYS A 29 11.50 10.86 -7.01
C LYS A 29 10.28 11.78 -6.83
N GLU A 30 10.49 13.09 -6.69
CA GLU A 30 9.39 14.05 -6.56
C GLU A 30 8.50 14.07 -7.81
N GLU A 31 9.11 13.97 -8.99
CA GLU A 31 8.37 13.84 -10.26
C GLU A 31 7.57 12.54 -10.31
N GLY A 32 8.18 11.44 -9.88
CA GLY A 32 7.54 10.14 -9.75
C GLY A 32 6.37 10.12 -8.77
N GLU A 33 6.55 10.67 -7.56
CA GLU A 33 5.50 10.80 -6.56
C GLU A 33 4.34 11.66 -7.09
N ARG A 34 4.64 12.76 -7.81
CA ARG A 34 3.63 13.57 -8.49
C ARG A 34 2.86 12.77 -9.55
N LEU A 35 3.56 11.98 -10.36
CA LEU A 35 2.92 11.12 -11.37
C LEU A 35 2.01 10.08 -10.71
N GLY A 36 2.46 9.40 -9.65
CA GLY A 36 1.65 8.45 -8.92
C GLY A 36 0.34 9.08 -8.40
N MET A 37 0.42 10.30 -7.87
CA MET A 37 -0.75 11.05 -7.40
C MET A 37 -1.69 11.47 -8.55
N GLU A 38 -1.14 11.86 -9.70
CA GLU A 38 -1.90 12.18 -10.91
C GLU A 38 -2.68 10.95 -11.43
N VAL A 39 -2.00 9.80 -11.53
CA VAL A 39 -2.60 8.52 -11.94
C VAL A 39 -3.70 8.12 -10.96
N ARG A 40 -3.44 8.21 -9.64
CA ARG A 40 -4.43 7.97 -8.60
C ARG A 40 -5.67 8.83 -8.79
N GLY A 41 -5.49 10.15 -8.98
CA GLY A 41 -6.57 11.10 -9.20
C GLY A 41 -7.41 10.76 -10.44
N ARG A 42 -6.73 10.47 -11.56
CA ARG A 42 -7.35 10.09 -12.83
C ARG A 42 -8.20 8.83 -12.71
N ILE A 43 -7.70 7.79 -12.03
CA ILE A 43 -8.44 6.53 -11.84
C ILE A 43 -9.67 6.75 -10.95
N LEU A 44 -9.50 7.43 -9.81
CA LEU A 44 -10.59 7.70 -8.87
C LEU A 44 -11.70 8.56 -9.49
N SER A 45 -11.36 9.53 -10.37
CA SER A 45 -12.35 10.37 -11.05
C SER A 45 -13.09 9.65 -12.19
N SER A 46 -12.57 8.54 -12.69
CA SER A 46 -13.12 7.86 -13.88
C SER A 46 -14.34 6.99 -13.59
N HIS A 47 -14.55 6.60 -12.32
CA HIS A 47 -15.62 5.67 -11.95
C HIS A 47 -16.32 6.12 -10.67
N TYR A 48 -17.62 5.81 -10.57
CA TYR A 48 -18.39 6.05 -9.37
C TYR A 48 -18.23 4.86 -8.42
N HIS A 49 -17.74 5.11 -7.20
CA HIS A 49 -17.36 4.06 -6.24
C HIS A 49 -18.35 3.90 -5.09
N SER A 50 -19.67 3.99 -5.29
CA SER A 50 -20.66 3.96 -4.19
C SER A 50 -21.00 2.57 -3.63
N LYS A 51 -20.24 1.54 -3.99
CA LYS A 51 -20.43 0.18 -3.48
C LYS A 51 -20.07 0.11 -1.98
N SER A 52 -20.56 -0.91 -1.27
CA SER A 52 -20.11 -1.20 0.11
C SER A 52 -18.62 -1.58 0.13
N ASP A 53 -17.97 -1.51 1.29
CA ASP A 53 -16.57 -1.89 1.46
C ASP A 53 -16.34 -3.36 1.01
N LEU A 54 -17.20 -4.30 1.42
CA LEU A 54 -17.10 -5.69 0.98
C LEU A 54 -17.24 -5.83 -0.54
N ALA A 55 -18.13 -5.07 -1.17
CA ALA A 55 -18.33 -5.12 -2.62
C ALA A 55 -17.16 -4.49 -3.40
N LEU A 56 -16.53 -3.44 -2.87
CA LEU A 56 -15.30 -2.88 -3.43
C LEU A 56 -14.14 -3.88 -3.30
N TRP A 57 -14.02 -4.54 -2.15
CA TRP A 57 -12.95 -5.53 -1.94
C TRP A 57 -13.12 -6.72 -2.88
N ARG A 58 -14.33 -7.27 -3.01
CA ARG A 58 -14.62 -8.31 -4.00
C ARG A 58 -14.33 -7.87 -5.43
N GLN A 59 -14.62 -6.63 -5.80
CA GLN A 59 -14.25 -6.10 -7.11
C GLN A 59 -12.73 -6.06 -7.30
N LEU A 60 -11.99 -5.60 -6.28
CA LEU A 60 -10.53 -5.64 -6.28
C LEU A 60 -10.01 -7.08 -6.48
N VAL A 61 -10.49 -8.06 -5.70
CA VAL A 61 -9.88 -9.40 -5.62
C VAL A 61 -10.47 -10.47 -6.54
N HIS A 62 -11.72 -10.32 -6.99
CA HIS A 62 -12.46 -11.34 -7.76
C HIS A 62 -13.05 -10.81 -9.08
N GLY A 63 -12.56 -9.69 -9.59
CA GLY A 63 -13.08 -9.05 -10.80
C GLY A 63 -12.78 -9.81 -12.11
N GLN A 64 -13.29 -11.04 -12.27
CA GLN A 64 -13.31 -11.69 -13.59
C GLN A 64 -14.18 -10.86 -14.55
N GLY A 65 -13.61 -10.49 -15.70
CA GLY A 65 -14.27 -9.63 -16.68
C GLY A 65 -14.32 -8.14 -16.31
N ILE A 66 -13.71 -7.73 -15.19
CA ILE A 66 -13.56 -6.32 -14.80
C ILE A 66 -12.18 -5.83 -15.25
N SER A 67 -12.11 -4.63 -15.84
CA SER A 67 -10.84 -4.06 -16.30
C SER A 67 -9.86 -3.86 -15.13
N PRO A 68 -8.54 -4.03 -15.32
CA PRO A 68 -7.57 -3.78 -14.25
C PRO A 68 -7.69 -2.38 -13.63
N VAL A 69 -7.97 -1.36 -14.45
CA VAL A 69 -8.17 0.03 -13.99
C VAL A 69 -9.35 0.17 -13.04
N GLU A 70 -10.48 -0.50 -13.32
CA GLU A 70 -11.64 -0.52 -12.43
C GLU A 70 -11.37 -1.27 -11.12
N ARG A 71 -10.55 -2.33 -11.16
CA ARG A 71 -10.13 -3.06 -9.96
C ARG A 71 -9.21 -2.21 -9.09
N ILE A 72 -8.25 -1.52 -9.70
CA ILE A 72 -7.37 -0.55 -9.03
C ILE A 72 -8.21 0.57 -8.41
N GLY A 73 -9.19 1.12 -9.13
CA GLY A 73 -10.10 2.15 -8.61
C GLY A 73 -10.85 1.69 -7.35
N ALA A 74 -11.33 0.45 -7.32
CA ALA A 74 -11.97 -0.11 -6.12
C ALA A 74 -11.00 -0.21 -4.93
N GLY A 75 -9.75 -0.63 -5.19
CA GLY A 75 -8.70 -0.65 -4.17
C GLY A 75 -8.36 0.74 -3.62
N LEU A 76 -8.20 1.74 -4.50
CA LEU A 76 -7.98 3.13 -4.09
C LEU A 76 -9.15 3.70 -3.27
N ALA A 77 -10.39 3.40 -3.65
CA ALA A 77 -11.56 3.80 -2.90
C ALA A 77 -11.64 3.14 -1.51
N LEU A 78 -11.16 1.90 -1.37
CA LEU A 78 -11.01 1.27 -0.07
C LEU A 78 -9.93 1.94 0.78
N VAL A 79 -8.80 2.34 0.19
CA VAL A 79 -7.76 3.09 0.92
C VAL A 79 -8.36 4.36 1.53
N ASP A 80 -9.13 5.12 0.77
CA ASP A 80 -9.79 6.36 1.26
C ASP A 80 -10.78 6.11 2.41
N ARG A 81 -11.39 4.93 2.47
CA ARG A 81 -12.47 4.61 3.41
C ARG A 81 -12.02 3.88 4.67
N LEU A 82 -11.05 2.98 4.53
CA LEU A 82 -10.66 2.10 5.61
C LEU A 82 -9.62 2.75 6.53
N PHE A 83 -8.74 3.57 5.97
CA PHE A 83 -7.68 4.22 6.72
C PHE A 83 -8.15 5.57 7.27
N PRO A 84 -7.82 5.92 8.52
CA PRO A 84 -8.07 7.27 9.04
C PRO A 84 -7.51 8.35 8.10
N GLY A 85 -8.39 9.22 7.60
CA GLY A 85 -7.99 10.27 6.64
C GLY A 85 -7.49 9.76 5.28
N GLY A 86 -7.70 8.48 4.96
CA GLY A 86 -7.16 7.83 3.76
C GLY A 86 -5.65 7.58 3.80
N ASP A 87 -5.02 7.62 4.99
CA ASP A 87 -3.56 7.50 5.15
C ASP A 87 -3.13 6.05 5.46
N PRO A 88 -2.43 5.35 4.53
CA PRO A 88 -1.96 3.99 4.75
C PRO A 88 -1.02 3.81 5.95
N SER A 89 -0.32 4.85 6.40
CA SER A 89 0.56 4.78 7.57
C SER A 89 -0.19 4.50 8.88
N MET A 90 -1.50 4.75 8.88
CA MET A 90 -2.40 4.52 10.00
C MET A 90 -2.99 3.10 10.01
N TRP A 91 -2.37 2.12 9.32
CA TRP A 91 -2.86 0.74 9.26
C TRP A 91 -3.19 0.14 10.63
N SER A 92 -2.37 0.37 11.65
CA SER A 92 -2.59 -0.17 13.00
C SER A 92 -3.87 0.33 13.69
N SER A 93 -4.46 1.41 13.19
CA SER A 93 -5.76 1.93 13.66
C SER A 93 -6.96 1.27 12.98
N VAL A 94 -6.76 0.52 11.89
CA VAL A 94 -7.83 -0.22 11.20
C VAL A 94 -8.23 -1.42 12.06
N SER A 95 -9.51 -1.52 12.39
CA SER A 95 -10.04 -2.58 13.25
C SER A 95 -11.48 -2.91 12.89
N GLY A 96 -11.92 -4.10 13.31
CA GLY A 96 -13.27 -4.60 13.11
C GLY A 96 -13.38 -5.59 11.95
N LEU A 97 -14.59 -6.09 11.76
CA LEU A 97 -14.93 -7.05 10.71
C LEU A 97 -15.91 -6.40 9.74
N MET A 98 -15.83 -6.79 8.46
CA MET A 98 -16.87 -6.50 7.47
C MET A 98 -17.99 -7.55 7.57
N GLU A 99 -18.98 -7.47 6.67
CA GLU A 99 -19.92 -8.56 6.49
C GLU A 99 -19.18 -9.87 6.17
N GLU A 100 -19.78 -11.02 6.51
CA GLU A 100 -19.16 -12.35 6.39
C GLU A 100 -17.88 -12.53 7.23
N GLU A 101 -17.73 -11.69 8.25
CA GLU A 101 -16.60 -11.72 9.20
C GLU A 101 -15.22 -11.50 8.56
N VAL A 102 -15.16 -10.83 7.42
CA VAL A 102 -13.86 -10.54 6.76
C VAL A 102 -13.10 -9.50 7.61
N PRO A 103 -11.85 -9.79 8.07
CA PRO A 103 -11.10 -8.84 8.88
C PRO A 103 -10.76 -7.53 8.15
N ARG A 104 -11.22 -6.38 8.66
CA ARG A 104 -10.97 -5.07 8.01
C ARG A 104 -9.48 -4.74 7.91
N SER A 105 -8.67 -5.20 8.87
CA SER A 105 -7.22 -4.97 8.87
C SER A 105 -6.52 -5.66 7.69
N LEU A 106 -6.97 -6.86 7.31
CA LEU A 106 -6.45 -7.61 6.16
C LEU A 106 -6.99 -7.03 4.85
N VAL A 107 -8.27 -6.62 4.81
CA VAL A 107 -8.84 -5.94 3.63
C VAL A 107 -8.11 -4.63 3.35
N ALA A 108 -7.74 -3.89 4.39
CA ALA A 108 -6.93 -2.68 4.25
C ALA A 108 -5.53 -2.98 3.70
N ALA A 109 -4.92 -4.11 4.09
CA ALA A 109 -3.66 -4.55 3.51
C ALA A 109 -3.81 -4.93 2.03
N ASP A 110 -4.86 -5.66 1.65
CA ASP A 110 -5.16 -5.94 0.24
C ASP A 110 -5.39 -4.66 -0.57
N ALA A 111 -6.16 -3.71 -0.02
CA ALA A 111 -6.47 -2.44 -0.66
C ALA A 111 -5.22 -1.62 -1.00
N VAL A 112 -4.13 -1.77 -0.24
CA VAL A 112 -2.84 -1.15 -0.55
C VAL A 112 -2.00 -2.08 -1.42
N LEU A 113 -1.65 -3.27 -0.91
CA LEU A 113 -0.60 -4.11 -1.46
C LEU A 113 -1.03 -4.83 -2.73
N TYR A 114 -2.26 -5.32 -2.78
CA TYR A 114 -2.76 -5.96 -3.99
C TYR A 114 -3.10 -4.93 -5.07
N THR A 115 -3.58 -3.75 -4.69
CA THR A 115 -3.73 -2.62 -5.62
C THR A 115 -2.40 -2.17 -6.20
N ALA A 116 -1.35 -2.08 -5.38
CA ALA A 116 0.00 -1.74 -5.83
C ALA A 116 0.55 -2.79 -6.80
N TYR A 117 0.38 -4.09 -6.48
CA TYR A 117 0.70 -5.18 -7.39
C TYR A 117 -0.05 -5.07 -8.72
N LEU A 118 -1.38 -4.91 -8.70
CA LEU A 118 -2.17 -4.75 -9.92
C LEU A 118 -1.79 -3.51 -10.72
N ALA A 119 -1.47 -2.40 -10.06
CA ALA A 119 -1.03 -1.18 -10.72
C ALA A 119 0.28 -1.40 -11.47
N TYR A 120 1.27 -2.02 -10.83
CA TYR A 120 2.55 -2.34 -11.45
C TYR A 120 2.36 -3.31 -12.64
N GLU A 121 1.52 -4.33 -12.50
CA GLU A 121 1.31 -5.33 -13.56
C GLU A 121 0.53 -4.81 -14.78
N ALA A 122 -0.43 -3.91 -14.57
CA ALA A 122 -1.43 -3.59 -15.59
C ALA A 122 -1.36 -2.18 -16.17
N LEU A 123 -0.71 -1.22 -15.48
CA LEU A 123 -0.60 0.15 -15.97
C LEU A 123 0.69 0.33 -16.79
N PRO A 124 0.71 1.27 -17.75
CA PRO A 124 1.92 1.58 -18.50
C PRO A 124 3.06 2.04 -17.59
N GLU A 125 4.30 1.71 -17.95
CA GLU A 125 5.48 2.31 -17.33
C GLU A 125 5.60 3.80 -17.70
N PRO A 126 5.93 4.70 -16.75
CA PRO A 126 6.27 4.45 -15.34
C PRO A 126 5.08 4.63 -14.37
N GLU A 127 3.85 4.76 -14.87
CA GLU A 127 2.66 5.07 -14.06
C GLU A 127 2.39 3.99 -13.01
N GLY A 128 2.47 2.72 -13.38
CA GLY A 128 2.21 1.58 -12.50
C GLY A 128 3.16 1.55 -11.29
N ALA A 129 4.47 1.65 -11.54
CA ALA A 129 5.48 1.66 -10.50
C ALA A 129 5.31 2.84 -9.52
N TRP A 130 5.02 4.04 -10.02
CA TRP A 130 4.83 5.20 -9.15
C TRP A 130 3.52 5.19 -8.38
N LEU A 131 2.44 4.63 -8.95
CA LEU A 131 1.20 4.40 -8.20
C LEU A 131 1.43 3.38 -7.08
N ALA A 132 2.11 2.27 -7.36
CA ALA A 132 2.49 1.27 -6.37
C ALA A 132 3.32 1.91 -5.24
N TYR A 133 4.31 2.72 -5.60
CA TYR A 133 5.19 3.39 -4.66
C TYR A 133 4.43 4.31 -3.68
N ILE A 134 3.52 5.16 -4.18
CA ILE A 134 2.79 6.11 -3.31
C ILE A 134 1.79 5.42 -2.37
N LEU A 135 1.39 4.17 -2.67
CA LEU A 135 0.56 3.35 -1.78
C LEU A 135 1.43 2.62 -0.75
N MET A 136 2.49 1.95 -1.19
CA MET A 136 3.30 1.08 -0.35
C MET A 136 4.20 1.85 0.62
N LYS A 137 4.79 2.97 0.20
CA LYS A 137 5.69 3.78 1.05
C LYS A 137 5.02 4.22 2.36
N PRO A 138 3.86 4.92 2.36
CA PRO A 138 3.20 5.26 3.61
C PRO A 138 2.72 4.02 4.37
N PHE A 139 2.27 2.96 3.69
CA PHE A 139 1.85 1.74 4.38
C PHE A 139 2.99 1.12 5.20
N PHE A 140 4.18 1.01 4.62
CA PHE A 140 5.36 0.45 5.29
C PHE A 140 6.09 1.43 6.23
N SER A 141 5.65 2.68 6.34
CA SER A 141 6.07 3.55 7.44
C SER A 141 5.36 3.19 8.76
N SER A 142 4.22 2.49 8.69
CA SER A 142 3.60 1.86 9.84
C SER A 142 4.45 0.69 10.34
N SER A 143 4.97 0.78 11.56
CA SER A 143 5.80 -0.29 12.15
C SER A 143 5.04 -1.63 12.21
N GLY A 144 3.75 -1.59 12.55
CA GLY A 144 2.90 -2.79 12.57
C GLY A 144 2.75 -3.42 11.18
N ALA A 145 2.48 -2.61 10.15
CA ALA A 145 2.32 -3.13 8.79
C ALA A 145 3.65 -3.66 8.22
N ARG A 146 4.76 -2.96 8.50
CA ARG A 146 6.11 -3.38 8.11
C ARG A 146 6.49 -4.73 8.71
N LEU A 147 6.18 -4.96 9.99
CA LEU A 147 6.44 -6.25 10.64
C LEU A 147 5.49 -7.34 10.13
N THR A 148 4.20 -7.04 9.97
CA THR A 148 3.16 -8.03 9.63
C THR A 148 3.18 -8.46 8.17
N PHE A 149 3.46 -7.54 7.24
CA PHE A 149 3.38 -7.76 5.80
C PHE A 149 4.68 -7.53 5.05
N GLY A 150 5.63 -6.79 5.64
CA GLY A 150 6.94 -6.58 5.04
C GLY A 150 7.93 -7.69 5.39
N ARG A 151 7.95 -8.13 6.65
CA ARG A 151 8.84 -9.23 7.10
C ARG A 151 8.31 -10.61 6.77
N ILE A 152 6.99 -10.77 6.77
CA ILE A 152 6.30 -11.99 6.36
C ILE A 152 5.33 -11.58 5.25
N CYS A 153 5.72 -11.80 4.00
CA CYS A 153 4.98 -11.30 2.84
C CYS A 153 4.54 -12.43 1.91
N PRO A 154 3.45 -12.26 1.15
CA PRO A 154 3.12 -13.19 0.06
C PRO A 154 4.15 -13.11 -1.06
N GLU A 155 4.30 -14.19 -1.82
CA GLU A 155 5.29 -14.31 -2.91
C GLU A 155 5.20 -13.16 -3.93
N PRO A 156 4.01 -12.80 -4.47
CA PRO A 156 3.91 -11.70 -5.43
C PRO A 156 4.34 -10.34 -4.87
N LEU A 157 4.25 -10.12 -3.56
CA LEU A 157 4.70 -8.88 -2.93
C LEU A 157 6.22 -8.83 -2.82
N ALA A 158 6.87 -9.96 -2.50
CA ALA A 158 8.33 -10.05 -2.47
C ALA A 158 8.92 -9.71 -3.85
N GLU A 159 8.35 -10.31 -4.90
CA GLU A 159 8.76 -10.08 -6.28
C GLU A 159 8.52 -8.63 -6.73
N LEU A 160 7.38 -8.05 -6.35
CA LEU A 160 7.07 -6.65 -6.64
C LEU A 160 8.10 -5.70 -6.02
N MET A 161 8.41 -5.87 -4.72
CA MET A 161 9.39 -5.02 -4.03
C MET A 161 10.79 -5.13 -4.69
N ASP A 162 11.23 -6.34 -5.04
CA ASP A 162 12.51 -6.55 -5.73
C ASP A 162 12.56 -5.89 -7.11
N ARG A 163 11.49 -6.05 -7.92
CA ARG A 163 11.40 -5.41 -9.24
C ARG A 163 11.40 -3.90 -9.15
N MET A 164 10.59 -3.34 -8.25
CA MET A 164 10.56 -1.89 -8.02
C MET A 164 11.92 -1.34 -7.61
N SER A 165 12.66 -2.03 -6.72
CA SER A 165 14.04 -1.66 -6.38
C SER A 165 14.97 -1.71 -7.59
N ARG A 166 14.89 -2.76 -8.44
CA ARG A 166 15.68 -2.86 -9.68
C ARG A 166 15.41 -1.72 -10.68
N ASP A 167 14.18 -1.21 -10.71
CA ASP A 167 13.80 -0.06 -11.55
C ASP A 167 14.16 1.30 -10.92
N GLY A 168 14.74 1.29 -9.71
CA GLY A 168 15.09 2.49 -8.96
C GLY A 168 13.87 3.22 -8.39
N VAL A 169 12.78 2.48 -8.12
CA VAL A 169 11.56 2.97 -7.49
C VAL A 169 11.49 2.40 -6.07
N GLU A 170 12.25 2.99 -5.16
CA GLU A 170 12.32 2.57 -3.77
C GLU A 170 12.45 3.76 -2.81
N PRO A 171 11.99 3.62 -1.56
CA PRO A 171 12.21 4.66 -0.56
C PRO A 171 13.70 4.68 -0.15
N PRO A 172 14.22 5.79 0.39
CA PRO A 172 15.63 5.91 0.78
C PRO A 172 16.13 4.83 1.76
N GLU A 173 15.24 4.35 2.61
CA GLU A 173 15.48 3.26 3.57
C GLU A 173 15.31 1.85 2.99
N GLY A 174 14.96 1.76 1.70
CA GLY A 174 14.63 0.51 1.02
C GLY A 174 13.26 -0.06 1.39
N TRP A 175 12.75 -0.93 0.52
CA TRP A 175 11.58 -1.75 0.85
C TRP A 175 11.88 -2.68 2.04
N PRO A 176 10.87 -3.11 2.80
CA PRO A 176 11.09 -4.11 3.84
C PRO A 176 11.71 -5.39 3.26
N GLU A 177 12.84 -5.82 3.81
CA GLU A 177 13.46 -7.10 3.46
C GLU A 177 12.66 -8.25 4.11
N PRO A 178 12.04 -9.14 3.32
CA PRO A 178 11.30 -10.27 3.87
C PRO A 178 12.22 -11.24 4.61
N PHE A 179 11.82 -11.61 5.82
CA PHE A 179 12.44 -12.73 6.54
C PHE A 179 11.83 -14.07 6.11
N ARG A 180 10.54 -14.06 5.76
CA ARG A 180 9.81 -15.23 5.27
C ARG A 180 8.86 -14.82 4.15
N VAL A 181 8.88 -15.59 3.06
CA VAL A 181 7.93 -15.45 1.95
C VAL A 181 6.93 -16.60 2.07
N VAL A 182 5.65 -16.29 2.25
CA VAL A 182 4.58 -17.29 2.44
C VAL A 182 3.22 -16.71 2.04
N GLY A 183 2.44 -17.53 1.33
CA GLY A 183 1.10 -17.19 0.91
C GLY A 183 1.04 -16.36 -0.37
N TYR A 184 -0.19 -15.97 -0.73
CA TYR A 184 -0.52 -15.28 -1.97
C TYR A 184 -1.52 -14.15 -1.71
N PHE A 185 -1.74 -13.31 -2.72
CA PHE A 185 -2.91 -12.42 -2.72
C PHE A 185 -4.18 -13.17 -3.17
N PRO A 186 -5.37 -12.77 -2.69
CA PRO A 186 -5.60 -11.80 -1.62
C PRO A 186 -5.28 -12.38 -0.24
N MET A 187 -5.01 -11.53 0.74
CA MET A 187 -4.74 -11.94 2.12
C MET A 187 -6.02 -12.05 2.93
N ALA A 188 -6.97 -11.13 2.74
CA ALA A 188 -8.24 -11.17 3.43
C ALA A 188 -9.13 -12.29 2.86
N HIS A 189 -9.87 -12.97 3.73
CA HIS A 189 -10.88 -13.95 3.35
C HIS A 189 -12.02 -13.92 4.38
N PRO A 190 -13.25 -14.33 4.00
CA PRO A 190 -14.27 -14.66 4.98
C PRO A 190 -13.79 -15.77 5.92
N VAL A 191 -14.22 -15.71 7.17
CA VAL A 191 -13.88 -16.76 8.14
C VAL A 191 -14.60 -18.05 7.75
N SER A 192 -13.83 -19.13 7.59
CA SER A 192 -14.30 -20.44 7.15
C SER A 192 -14.05 -21.48 8.23
N GLY A 193 -15.12 -21.84 8.96
CA GLY A 193 -15.07 -22.90 9.95
C GLY A 193 -14.37 -22.52 11.27
N SER A 194 -13.84 -23.51 11.96
CA SER A 194 -13.21 -23.35 13.27
C SER A 194 -12.01 -24.28 13.44
N VAL A 195 -11.06 -23.87 14.27
CA VAL A 195 -9.82 -24.58 14.56
C VAL A 195 -9.51 -24.50 16.05
N ALA A 196 -8.97 -25.57 16.63
CA ALA A 196 -8.60 -25.57 18.04
C ALA A 196 -7.26 -24.86 18.28
N MET A 197 -7.06 -24.25 19.45
CA MET A 197 -5.86 -23.47 19.75
C MET A 197 -4.56 -24.30 19.67
N ASP A 198 -4.60 -25.58 20.03
CA ASP A 198 -3.47 -26.50 19.89
C ASP A 198 -3.04 -26.67 18.43
N GLN A 199 -4.00 -26.76 17.50
CA GLN A 199 -3.74 -26.80 16.06
C GLN A 199 -3.17 -25.48 15.55
N VAL A 200 -3.69 -24.33 16.01
CA VAL A 200 -3.15 -23.00 15.67
C VAL A 200 -1.66 -22.92 16.02
N LEU A 201 -1.30 -23.37 17.21
CA LEU A 201 0.10 -23.38 17.67
C LEU A 201 0.95 -24.41 16.92
N LEU A 202 0.40 -25.61 16.67
CA LEU A 202 1.10 -26.69 15.97
C LEU A 202 1.45 -26.31 14.52
N TYR A 203 0.52 -25.66 13.82
CA TYR A 203 0.69 -25.25 12.42
C TYR A 203 1.28 -23.83 12.28
N GLY A 204 1.54 -23.14 13.39
CA GLY A 204 2.12 -21.79 13.36
C GLY A 204 1.22 -20.76 12.65
N MET A 205 -0.10 -20.91 12.76
CA MET A 205 -1.06 -19.97 12.19
C MET A 205 -0.98 -18.63 12.94
N GLU A 206 -1.14 -17.53 12.19
CA GLU A 206 -1.11 -16.19 12.78
C GLU A 206 -2.39 -15.93 13.57
N ARG A 207 -2.29 -15.39 14.78
CA ARG A 207 -3.44 -15.16 15.66
C ARG A 207 -3.97 -13.74 15.50
N LEU A 208 -5.29 -13.59 15.59
CA LEU A 208 -5.97 -12.32 15.50
C LEU A 208 -6.88 -12.09 16.71
N ASP A 209 -6.98 -10.83 17.11
CA ASP A 209 -7.90 -10.38 18.15
C ASP A 209 -9.37 -10.41 17.68
N ASN A 210 -10.30 -10.09 18.58
CA ASN A 210 -11.74 -10.03 18.28
C ASN A 210 -12.13 -8.95 17.26
N GLN A 211 -11.20 -8.04 16.93
CA GLN A 211 -11.36 -7.02 15.92
C GLN A 211 -10.68 -7.42 14.60
N GLY A 212 -10.24 -8.67 14.47
CA GLY A 212 -9.59 -9.17 13.26
C GLY A 212 -8.23 -8.52 13.01
N ARG A 213 -7.49 -8.09 14.05
CA ARG A 213 -6.13 -7.58 13.91
C ARG A 213 -5.10 -8.64 14.31
N PRO A 214 -4.02 -8.83 13.54
CA PRO A 214 -2.88 -9.64 13.96
C PRO A 214 -2.38 -9.24 15.35
N SER A 215 -2.27 -10.23 16.24
CA SER A 215 -1.87 -10.03 17.63
C SER A 215 -1.32 -11.31 18.24
N GLU A 216 -0.15 -11.22 18.87
CA GLU A 216 0.43 -12.33 19.65
C GLU A 216 -0.44 -12.75 20.85
N GLN A 217 -1.39 -11.93 21.27
CA GLN A 217 -2.35 -12.27 22.32
C GLN A 217 -3.74 -12.59 21.76
N GLY A 218 -3.87 -12.59 20.42
CA GLY A 218 -5.09 -12.94 19.71
C GLY A 218 -5.57 -14.34 20.05
N ASN A 219 -6.87 -14.49 20.21
CA ASN A 219 -7.53 -15.74 20.56
C ASN A 219 -8.92 -15.88 19.93
N ALA A 220 -9.29 -14.98 18.99
CA ALA A 220 -10.60 -14.99 18.35
C ALA A 220 -10.55 -15.68 16.99
N TYR A 221 -9.54 -15.36 16.19
CA TYR A 221 -9.36 -15.91 14.85
C TYR A 221 -7.92 -16.36 14.62
N ALA A 222 -7.77 -17.32 13.71
CA ALA A 222 -6.48 -17.79 13.22
C ALA A 222 -6.41 -17.59 11.71
N TRP A 223 -5.29 -17.08 11.22
CA TRP A 223 -4.99 -16.89 9.82
C TRP A 223 -3.89 -17.86 9.41
N ASP A 224 -4.28 -18.85 8.62
CA ASP A 224 -3.35 -19.69 7.90
C ASP A 224 -2.88 -18.92 6.67
N ARG A 225 -1.69 -18.33 6.78
CA ARG A 225 -1.09 -17.53 5.69
C ARG A 225 -0.72 -18.38 4.48
N GLU A 226 -0.38 -19.65 4.70
CA GLU A 226 0.04 -20.54 3.63
C GLU A 226 -1.16 -21.00 2.82
N ALA A 227 -2.23 -21.41 3.49
CA ALA A 227 -3.48 -21.79 2.83
C ALA A 227 -4.33 -20.59 2.38
N GLY A 228 -4.07 -19.39 2.92
CA GLY A 228 -4.91 -18.22 2.71
C GLY A 228 -6.29 -18.34 3.36
N VAL A 229 -6.41 -19.06 4.48
CA VAL A 229 -7.70 -19.35 5.14
C VAL A 229 -7.75 -18.71 6.53
N LEU A 230 -8.93 -18.20 6.90
CA LEU A 230 -9.22 -17.68 8.22
C LEU A 230 -10.19 -18.62 8.95
N TYR A 231 -9.91 -18.90 10.22
CA TYR A 231 -10.71 -19.76 11.07
C TYR A 231 -11.13 -19.02 12.35
N ARG A 232 -12.30 -19.36 12.91
CA ARG A 232 -12.59 -19.04 14.32
C ARG A 232 -11.76 -19.95 15.22
N ILE A 233 -11.18 -19.42 16.29
CA ILE A 233 -10.52 -20.25 17.30
C ILE A 233 -11.59 -20.81 18.23
N SER A 234 -11.78 -22.12 18.21
CA SER A 234 -12.62 -22.82 19.19
C SER A 234 -11.85 -23.05 20.48
N ARG A 235 -12.56 -22.90 21.61
CA ARG A 235 -12.03 -23.24 22.94
C ARG A 235 -11.83 -24.73 23.12
#